data_AF-A0A9R0XTI1-F1
#
_entry.id   AF-A0A9R0XTI1-F1
#
_cell.length_a   1.000
_cell.length_b   1.000
_cell.length_c   1.000
_cell.angle_alpha   90.00
_cell.angle_beta   90.00
_cell.angle_gamma   90.00
#
_symmetry.space_group_name_H-M   'P 1'
#
loop_
_entity.id
_entity.type
_entity.pdbx_description
1 polymer ?
#
loop_
_entity_poly.entity_id
_entity_poly.type
_entity_poly.pdbx_seq_one_letter_code
_entity_poly.pdbx_strand_id
1 'polypeptide(L)'
;MMSSDLPLNSLRILFICDLACCTQLPDGSCQLPYLEFIQIERAPAIKRVGSEFMQSCHQSPHSSKMVPAFPRLQKMNLIGMVEWEEWEWEEQVQAFPVLQELFLEHCKLKCLPPGLASQASALNNLHIYYVHSLISLANFPSLVELKLNEILDLEMITNLPRLQKLTIEDCPKLKALEGVPALQRLILTDKDMETLPEYMGCINPRHFELYCSLALLASIAAAQSGPEWDKFNHIEHVKAYACGDDNSRKWYVLYTANPYNLETNVGLSFLSREP
;
A
#
# COMPACT_ATOMS: atom_id res chain seq x y z
N MET A 1 12.06 44.11 -18.89
CA MET A 1 12.21 43.88 -17.44
C MET A 1 12.05 42.40 -17.22
N MET A 2 13.15 41.70 -16.94
CA MET A 2 13.15 40.30 -16.52
C MET A 2 12.46 40.25 -15.16
N SER A 3 11.35 39.52 -15.08
CA SER A 3 10.70 39.21 -13.81
C SER A 3 11.74 38.49 -12.96
N SER A 4 12.10 39.06 -11.83
CA SER A 4 12.93 38.39 -10.83
C SER A 4 12.14 37.19 -10.34
N ASP A 5 12.46 36.01 -10.85
CA ASP A 5 12.07 34.75 -10.23
C ASP A 5 12.43 34.88 -8.76
N LEU A 6 11.43 34.89 -7.88
CA LEU A 6 11.64 34.61 -6.47
C LEU A 6 11.72 33.08 -6.42
N PRO A 7 12.92 32.48 -6.45
CA PRO A 7 13.00 31.04 -6.33
C PRO A 7 12.36 30.69 -4.98
N LEU A 8 11.42 29.74 -5.00
CA LEU A 8 10.66 29.27 -3.85
C LEU A 8 11.57 28.46 -2.89
N ASN A 9 12.73 29.02 -2.56
CA ASN A 9 13.88 28.45 -1.88
C ASN A 9 13.66 28.20 -0.39
N SER A 10 12.48 28.50 0.13
CA SER A 10 12.09 28.16 1.50
C SER A 10 10.74 27.46 1.54
N LEU A 11 10.19 27.09 0.37
CA LEU A 11 8.94 26.36 0.31
C LEU A 11 9.18 24.94 0.83
N ARG A 12 8.49 24.60 1.91
CA ARG A 12 8.57 23.29 2.57
C ARG A 12 7.36 22.41 2.28
N ILE A 13 6.23 23.04 1.96
CA ILE A 13 4.94 22.38 1.79
C ILE A 13 4.31 22.96 0.54
N LEU A 14 3.92 22.09 -0.39
CA LEU A 14 3.25 22.48 -1.64
C LEU A 14 1.96 21.68 -1.78
N PHE A 15 0.84 22.39 -1.85
CA PHE A 15 -0.46 21.83 -2.19
C PHE A 15 -0.85 22.31 -3.58
N ILE A 16 -1.21 21.38 -4.45
CA ILE A 16 -1.71 21.67 -5.78
C ILE A 16 -3.05 20.96 -5.92
N CYS A 17 -4.12 21.73 -6.08
CA CYS A 17 -5.48 21.23 -6.17
C CYS A 17 -6.13 21.70 -7.48
N ASP A 18 -7.11 20.97 -7.98
CA ASP A 18 -7.91 21.34 -9.17
C ASP A 18 -7.09 21.53 -10.46
N LEU A 19 -6.27 20.54 -10.79
CA LEU A 19 -5.55 20.48 -12.06
C LEU A 19 -6.43 19.94 -13.20
N ALA A 20 -7.67 20.42 -13.31
CA ALA A 20 -8.70 19.87 -14.19
C ALA A 20 -8.30 19.88 -15.69
N CYS A 21 -7.50 20.85 -16.12
CA CYS A 21 -7.06 21.01 -17.51
C CYS A 21 -5.57 20.70 -17.72
N CYS A 22 -4.83 20.34 -16.68
CA CYS A 22 -3.39 20.09 -16.80
C CYS A 22 -3.15 18.65 -17.25
N THR A 23 -2.40 18.50 -18.34
CA THR A 23 -2.03 17.19 -18.89
C THR A 23 -0.70 16.67 -18.34
N GLN A 24 0.04 17.52 -17.63
CA GLN A 24 1.34 17.23 -17.02
C GLN A 24 1.41 17.86 -15.62
N LEU A 25 2.24 17.27 -14.76
CA LEU A 25 2.59 17.87 -13.48
C LEU A 25 3.47 19.11 -13.69
N PRO A 26 3.49 20.08 -12.76
CA PRO A 26 4.29 21.29 -12.93
C PRO A 26 5.79 20.98 -13.04
N ASP A 27 6.37 21.37 -14.18
CA ASP A 27 7.80 21.32 -14.44
C ASP A 27 8.57 22.18 -13.43
N GLY A 28 9.81 21.79 -13.12
CA GLY A 28 10.71 22.55 -12.25
C GLY A 28 10.46 22.41 -10.75
N SER A 29 9.37 21.76 -10.33
CA SER A 29 9.09 21.48 -8.91
C SER A 29 10.19 20.62 -8.24
N CYS A 30 10.92 19.81 -9.01
CA CYS A 30 12.05 19.01 -8.52
C CYS A 30 13.24 19.83 -7.99
N GLN A 31 13.29 21.13 -8.30
CA GLN A 31 14.36 22.03 -7.90
C GLN A 31 14.11 22.69 -6.53
N LEU A 32 12.96 22.44 -5.89
CA LEU A 32 12.63 22.99 -4.58
C LEU A 32 13.49 22.32 -3.50
N PRO A 33 14.55 22.97 -2.98
CA PRO A 33 15.59 22.29 -2.22
C PRO A 33 15.18 21.98 -0.77
N TYR A 34 14.09 22.58 -0.30
CA TYR A 34 13.56 22.44 1.05
C TYR A 34 12.16 21.84 1.10
N LEU A 35 11.63 21.38 -0.03
CA LEU A 35 10.30 20.79 -0.06
C LEU A 35 10.31 19.48 0.73
N GLU A 36 9.47 19.39 1.75
CA GLU A 36 9.31 18.26 2.65
C GLU A 36 8.00 17.52 2.39
N PHE A 37 6.98 18.24 1.94
CA PHE A 37 5.66 17.68 1.63
C PHE A 37 5.11 18.22 0.32
N ILE A 38 4.59 17.32 -0.51
CA ILE A 38 3.82 17.65 -1.70
C ILE A 38 2.51 16.89 -1.72
N GLN A 39 1.42 17.59 -2.00
CA GLN A 39 0.13 16.98 -2.27
C GLN A 39 -0.43 17.50 -3.58
N ILE A 40 -0.85 16.56 -4.42
CA ILE A 40 -1.50 16.84 -5.70
C ILE A 40 -2.88 16.20 -5.65
N GLU A 41 -3.90 17.01 -5.80
CA GLU A 41 -5.30 16.60 -5.66
C GLU A 41 -6.10 17.00 -6.89
N ARG A 42 -6.92 16.05 -7.38
CA ARG A 42 -7.81 16.25 -8.53
C ARG A 42 -7.07 16.72 -9.78
N ALA A 43 -6.26 15.84 -10.35
CA ALA A 43 -5.59 16.06 -11.65
C ALA A 43 -6.09 15.06 -12.70
N PRO A 44 -7.38 15.14 -13.11
CA PRO A 44 -8.03 14.11 -13.90
C PRO A 44 -7.54 14.02 -15.35
N ALA A 45 -6.88 15.05 -15.89
CA ALA A 45 -6.38 15.03 -17.27
C ALA A 45 -4.94 14.49 -17.40
N ILE A 46 -4.26 14.20 -16.29
CA ILE A 46 -2.90 13.65 -16.28
C ILE A 46 -2.97 12.16 -16.54
N LYS A 47 -2.34 11.73 -17.65
CA LYS A 47 -2.30 10.32 -18.06
C LYS A 47 -0.96 9.64 -17.77
N ARG A 48 0.12 10.42 -17.83
CA ARG A 48 1.48 9.95 -17.64
C ARG A 48 2.22 10.92 -16.73
N VAL A 49 2.91 10.38 -15.72
CA VAL A 49 3.92 11.11 -14.94
C VAL A 49 5.27 10.58 -15.41
N GLY A 50 5.93 11.34 -16.28
CA GLY A 50 7.19 10.95 -16.87
C GLY A 50 8.40 11.41 -16.09
N SER A 51 9.57 11.09 -16.64
CA SER A 51 10.85 11.49 -16.06
C SER A 51 11.05 13.00 -16.05
N GLU A 52 10.31 13.78 -16.85
CA GLU A 52 10.32 15.25 -16.85
C GLU A 52 10.05 15.85 -15.45
N PHE A 53 9.23 15.17 -14.64
CA PHE A 53 8.94 15.57 -13.26
C PHE A 53 10.18 15.52 -12.35
N MET A 54 11.19 14.73 -12.71
CA MET A 54 12.43 14.54 -11.96
C MET A 54 13.68 15.08 -12.69
N GLN A 55 13.67 15.14 -14.02
CA GLN A 55 14.84 15.35 -14.87
C GLN A 55 15.09 16.81 -15.26
N SER A 56 14.25 17.78 -14.88
CA SER A 56 14.52 19.20 -15.20
C SER A 56 15.79 19.79 -14.53
N CYS A 57 16.61 18.98 -13.84
CA CYS A 57 17.92 19.34 -13.28
C CYS A 57 19.09 19.37 -14.29
N HIS A 58 18.88 19.19 -15.61
CA HIS A 58 19.99 19.03 -16.58
C HIS A 58 20.58 20.29 -17.22
N GLN A 59 20.22 21.51 -16.79
CA GLN A 59 20.79 22.72 -17.40
C GLN A 59 22.09 23.21 -16.71
N SER A 60 23.12 22.37 -16.67
CA SER A 60 24.50 22.88 -16.65
C SER A 60 25.51 21.84 -17.17
N PRO A 61 26.16 22.06 -18.33
CA PRO A 61 27.18 21.17 -18.88
C PRO A 61 28.51 21.15 -18.08
N HIS A 62 28.55 21.77 -16.89
CA HIS A 62 29.78 21.91 -16.09
C HIS A 62 29.68 21.41 -14.64
N SER A 63 28.58 20.75 -14.25
CA SER A 63 28.40 20.22 -12.90
C SER A 63 28.55 18.70 -12.87
N SER A 64 29.66 18.20 -12.31
CA SER A 64 29.91 16.76 -12.08
C SER A 64 29.18 16.19 -10.86
N LYS A 65 28.33 16.99 -10.18
CA LYS A 65 27.50 16.54 -9.06
C LYS A 65 26.04 16.48 -9.50
N MET A 66 25.53 15.26 -9.66
CA MET A 66 24.09 15.02 -9.79
C MET A 66 23.44 15.35 -8.45
N VAL A 67 22.59 16.39 -8.43
CA VAL A 67 21.76 16.68 -7.25
C VAL A 67 20.47 15.87 -7.42
N PRO A 68 20.08 15.06 -6.43
CA PRO A 68 18.84 14.30 -6.53
C PRO A 68 17.63 15.23 -6.60
N ALA A 69 16.65 14.88 -7.43
CA ALA A 69 15.38 15.58 -7.47
C ALA A 69 14.67 15.45 -6.12
N PHE A 70 14.08 16.55 -5.63
CA PHE A 70 13.37 16.59 -4.34
C PHE A 70 14.20 16.05 -3.17
N PRO A 71 15.36 16.67 -2.87
CA PRO A 71 16.36 16.12 -1.94
C PRO A 71 15.88 16.02 -0.49
N ARG A 72 14.81 16.73 -0.12
CA ARG A 72 14.26 16.79 1.24
C ARG A 72 12.82 16.32 1.37
N LEU A 73 12.23 15.82 0.29
CA LEU A 73 10.82 15.44 0.29
C LEU A 73 10.64 14.18 1.14
N GLN A 74 9.84 14.29 2.19
CA GLN A 74 9.57 13.23 3.16
C GLN A 74 8.23 12.56 2.90
N LYS A 75 7.25 13.30 2.37
CA LYS A 75 5.91 12.77 2.12
C LYS A 75 5.32 13.29 0.81
N MET A 76 4.69 12.39 0.08
CA MET A 76 4.02 12.66 -1.19
C MET A 76 2.62 12.06 -1.18
N ASN A 77 1.62 12.89 -1.51
CA ASN A 77 0.23 12.48 -1.67
C ASN A 77 -0.22 12.76 -3.11
N LEU A 78 -0.72 11.74 -3.81
CA LEU A 78 -1.26 11.84 -5.17
C LEU A 78 -2.70 11.30 -5.15
N ILE A 79 -3.67 12.20 -5.25
CA ILE A 79 -5.09 11.93 -4.95
C ILE A 79 -5.98 12.35 -6.13
N GLY A 80 -6.88 11.47 -6.55
CA GLY A 80 -7.87 11.77 -7.59
C GLY A 80 -7.25 12.02 -8.97
N MET A 81 -6.18 11.30 -9.30
CA MET A 81 -5.52 11.31 -10.61
C MET A 81 -6.10 10.17 -11.48
N VAL A 82 -7.38 10.29 -11.82
CA VAL A 82 -8.22 9.17 -12.29
C VAL A 82 -7.88 8.64 -13.69
N GLU A 83 -7.19 9.41 -14.53
CA GLU A 83 -6.71 8.97 -15.86
C GLU A 83 -5.22 8.59 -15.85
N TRP A 84 -4.56 8.64 -14.70
CA TRP A 84 -3.12 8.40 -14.59
C TRP A 84 -2.80 6.91 -14.71
N GLU A 85 -2.34 6.50 -15.88
CA GLU A 85 -2.07 5.09 -16.22
C GLU A 85 -0.59 4.72 -16.10
N GLU A 86 0.31 5.68 -16.35
CA GLU A 86 1.74 5.43 -16.51
C GLU A 86 2.55 6.33 -15.58
N TRP A 87 3.40 5.71 -14.77
CA TRP A 87 4.43 6.42 -14.01
C TRP A 87 5.78 5.91 -14.49
N GLU A 88 6.54 6.76 -15.17
CA GLU A 88 7.84 6.41 -15.72
C GLU A 88 8.92 6.99 -14.83
N TRP A 89 9.73 6.11 -14.25
CA TRP A 89 10.92 6.50 -13.52
C TRP A 89 11.97 5.39 -13.63
N GLU A 90 13.03 5.72 -14.37
CA GLU A 90 14.21 4.87 -14.56
C GLU A 90 15.05 4.78 -13.29
N GLU A 91 15.66 3.62 -13.04
CA GLU A 91 16.47 3.34 -11.85
C GLU A 91 17.70 4.25 -11.73
N GLN A 92 18.17 4.86 -12.82
CA GLN A 92 19.36 5.72 -12.84
C GLN A 92 19.05 7.15 -12.41
N VAL A 93 17.77 7.57 -12.40
CA VAL A 93 17.37 8.93 -12.05
C VAL A 93 17.26 9.05 -10.54
N GLN A 94 18.23 9.70 -9.91
CA GLN A 94 18.21 9.93 -8.46
C GLN A 94 17.10 10.91 -8.07
N ALA A 95 16.08 10.44 -7.36
CA ALA A 95 15.02 11.26 -6.81
C ALA A 95 14.54 10.72 -5.46
N PHE A 96 13.97 11.60 -4.64
CA PHE A 96 13.31 11.25 -3.38
C PHE A 96 14.18 10.45 -2.38
N PRO A 97 15.44 10.84 -2.14
CA PRO A 97 16.36 10.05 -1.30
C PRO A 97 15.92 9.92 0.16
N VAL A 98 15.04 10.81 0.63
CA VAL A 98 14.54 10.85 2.02
C VAL A 98 13.01 10.72 2.11
N LEU A 99 12.36 10.30 1.03
CA LEU A 99 10.91 10.06 1.03
C LEU A 99 10.59 8.89 1.93
N GLN A 100 9.73 9.12 2.93
CA GLN A 100 9.34 8.14 3.95
C GLN A 100 7.94 7.60 3.67
N GLU A 101 7.04 8.46 3.21
CA GLU A 101 5.62 8.12 3.03
C GLU A 101 5.13 8.50 1.62
N LEU A 102 4.52 7.53 0.94
CA LEU A 102 3.79 7.74 -0.31
C LEU A 102 2.33 7.30 -0.14
N PHE A 103 1.41 8.21 -0.43
CA PHE A 103 -0.03 7.98 -0.41
C PHE A 103 -0.61 8.16 -1.82
N LEU A 104 -1.25 7.11 -2.32
CA LEU A 104 -1.94 7.08 -3.61
C LEU A 104 -3.42 6.78 -3.35
N GLU A 105 -4.31 7.65 -3.84
CA GLU A 105 -5.75 7.50 -3.64
C GLU A 105 -6.52 7.86 -4.92
N HIS A 106 -7.47 7.01 -5.33
CA HIS A 106 -8.29 7.23 -6.53
C HIS A 106 -7.46 7.49 -7.81
N CYS A 107 -6.56 6.56 -8.14
CA CYS A 107 -5.71 6.58 -9.33
C CYS A 107 -5.99 5.38 -10.26
N LYS A 108 -5.45 5.39 -11.48
CA LYS A 108 -5.60 4.30 -12.49
C LYS A 108 -4.25 3.69 -12.90
N LEU A 109 -3.31 3.67 -11.96
CA LEU A 109 -1.92 3.36 -12.21
C LEU A 109 -1.72 1.85 -12.44
N LYS A 110 -1.12 1.48 -13.56
CA LYS A 110 -0.88 0.05 -13.92
C LYS A 110 0.23 -0.59 -13.09
N CYS A 111 1.29 0.17 -12.81
CA CYS A 111 2.43 -0.27 -12.03
C CYS A 111 3.13 0.91 -11.36
N LEU A 112 3.76 0.65 -10.21
CA LEU A 112 4.72 1.58 -9.61
C LEU A 112 6.05 1.49 -10.39
N PRO A 113 6.75 2.62 -10.60
CA PRO A 113 7.95 2.58 -11.42
C PRO A 113 9.14 1.94 -10.68
N PRO A 114 10.06 1.27 -11.41
CA PRO A 114 11.27 0.68 -10.82
C PRO A 114 12.18 1.69 -10.11
N GLY A 115 12.23 2.94 -10.59
CA GLY A 115 12.95 4.03 -9.95
C GLY A 115 12.47 4.30 -8.52
N LEU A 116 11.16 4.20 -8.25
CA LEU A 116 10.63 4.38 -6.90
C LEU A 116 11.13 3.29 -5.94
N ALA A 117 11.13 2.05 -6.40
CA ALA A 117 11.65 0.91 -5.65
C ALA A 117 13.16 1.00 -5.36
N SER A 118 13.95 1.48 -6.33
CA SER A 118 15.42 1.49 -6.25
C SER A 118 16.01 2.76 -5.61
N GLN A 119 15.41 3.93 -5.86
CA GLN A 119 15.99 5.23 -5.49
C GLN A 119 15.36 5.85 -4.24
N ALA A 120 14.06 5.60 -3.97
CA ALA A 120 13.40 6.05 -2.73
C ALA A 120 13.75 5.14 -1.55
N SER A 121 15.06 5.04 -1.25
CA SER A 121 15.62 4.10 -0.27
C SER A 121 15.16 4.33 1.18
N ALA A 122 14.57 5.49 1.49
CA ALA A 122 13.98 5.80 2.79
C ALA A 122 12.48 5.44 2.90
N LEU A 123 11.85 5.00 1.80
CA LEU A 123 10.41 4.77 1.75
C LEU A 123 10.06 3.59 2.65
N ASN A 124 9.37 3.88 3.74
CA ASN A 124 9.01 2.91 4.77
C ASN A 124 7.49 2.70 4.87
N ASN A 125 6.68 3.68 4.44
CA ASN A 125 5.23 3.62 4.49
C ASN A 125 4.64 3.84 3.09
N LEU A 126 3.85 2.89 2.63
CA LEU A 126 3.14 2.96 1.36
C LEU A 126 1.65 2.67 1.59
N HIS A 127 0.82 3.57 1.09
CA HIS A 127 -0.61 3.53 1.28
C HIS A 127 -1.27 3.69 -0.11
N ILE A 128 -1.99 2.68 -0.57
CA ILE A 128 -2.63 2.65 -1.90
C ILE A 128 -4.12 2.33 -1.73
N TYR A 129 -4.97 3.26 -2.14
CA TYR A 129 -6.40 3.29 -1.84
C TYR A 129 -7.16 3.52 -3.15
N TYR A 130 -8.17 2.71 -3.46
CA TYR A 130 -9.02 2.88 -4.65
C TYR A 130 -8.23 3.02 -5.97
N VAL A 131 -7.12 2.28 -6.11
CA VAL A 131 -6.32 2.28 -7.35
C VAL A 131 -6.76 1.15 -8.26
N HIS A 132 -7.13 1.51 -9.48
CA HIS A 132 -7.60 0.59 -10.50
C HIS A 132 -6.44 0.20 -11.43
N SER A 133 -6.47 -1.00 -12.00
CA SER A 133 -5.45 -1.53 -12.93
C SER A 133 -4.06 -1.88 -12.35
N LEU A 134 -3.82 -1.71 -11.04
CA LEU A 134 -2.56 -2.13 -10.42
C LEU A 134 -2.54 -3.65 -10.25
N ILE A 135 -1.73 -4.36 -11.05
CA ILE A 135 -1.71 -5.83 -11.10
C ILE A 135 -0.72 -6.43 -10.08
N SER A 136 0.42 -5.78 -9.87
CA SER A 136 1.46 -6.28 -8.97
C SER A 136 2.20 -5.17 -8.23
N LEU A 137 2.71 -5.51 -7.05
CA LEU A 137 3.55 -4.64 -6.24
C LEU A 137 4.80 -5.41 -5.81
N ALA A 138 5.97 -4.98 -6.27
CA ALA A 138 7.21 -5.73 -6.07
C ALA A 138 8.43 -4.84 -5.78
N ASN A 139 9.42 -5.43 -5.12
CA ASN A 139 10.79 -4.92 -5.01
C ASN A 139 10.98 -3.66 -4.15
N PHE A 140 10.28 -3.51 -3.04
CA PHE A 140 10.52 -2.39 -2.10
C PHE A 140 11.32 -2.87 -0.86
N PRO A 141 12.66 -2.77 -0.88
CA PRO A 141 13.51 -3.35 0.16
C PRO A 141 13.44 -2.60 1.50
N SER A 142 13.03 -1.33 1.49
CA SER A 142 12.96 -0.47 2.69
C SER A 142 11.57 -0.39 3.32
N LEU A 143 10.55 -0.95 2.66
CA LEU A 143 9.15 -0.81 3.08
C LEU A 143 8.90 -1.57 4.39
N VAL A 144 8.29 -0.90 5.36
CA VAL A 144 7.98 -1.42 6.70
C VAL A 144 6.48 -1.58 6.89
N GLU A 145 5.67 -0.65 6.41
CA GLU A 145 4.22 -0.69 6.46
C GLU A 145 3.61 -0.51 5.07
N LEU A 146 2.73 -1.45 4.70
CA LEU A 146 1.95 -1.41 3.47
C LEU A 146 0.46 -1.48 3.83
N LYS A 147 -0.31 -0.50 3.34
CA LYS A 147 -1.78 -0.53 3.40
C LYS A 147 -2.36 -0.50 2.00
N LEU A 148 -3.24 -1.46 1.73
CA LEU A 148 -3.95 -1.61 0.49
C LEU A 148 -5.44 -1.61 0.83
N ASN A 149 -6.21 -0.75 0.18
CA ASN A 149 -7.65 -0.67 0.35
C ASN A 149 -8.31 -0.57 -1.04
N GLU A 150 -9.25 -1.48 -1.30
CA GLU A 150 -10.07 -1.53 -2.53
C GLU A 150 -9.22 -1.55 -3.81
N ILE A 151 -8.23 -2.46 -3.87
CA ILE A 151 -7.36 -2.67 -5.05
C ILE A 151 -7.82 -3.92 -5.81
N LEU A 152 -8.81 -3.73 -6.68
CA LEU A 152 -9.58 -4.82 -7.30
C LEU A 152 -8.79 -5.68 -8.31
N ASP A 153 -7.70 -5.14 -8.86
CA ASP A 153 -6.90 -5.81 -9.90
C ASP A 153 -5.59 -6.40 -9.38
N LEU A 154 -5.26 -6.21 -8.10
CA LEU A 154 -3.99 -6.65 -7.55
C LEU A 154 -3.98 -8.18 -7.41
N GLU A 155 -3.05 -8.82 -8.10
CA GLU A 155 -2.91 -10.28 -8.09
C GLU A 155 -1.74 -10.76 -7.23
N MET A 156 -0.69 -9.93 -7.09
CA MET A 156 0.59 -10.37 -6.55
C MET A 156 1.35 -9.28 -5.79
N ILE A 157 1.87 -9.64 -4.62
CA ILE A 157 2.81 -8.84 -3.84
C ILE A 157 4.08 -9.66 -3.61
N THR A 158 5.25 -9.14 -4.01
CA THR A 158 6.51 -9.88 -3.88
C THR A 158 7.70 -9.04 -3.42
N ASN A 159 8.66 -9.69 -2.77
CA ASN A 159 9.96 -9.12 -2.44
C ASN A 159 9.89 -7.81 -1.62
N LEU A 160 9.31 -7.90 -0.42
CA LEU A 160 9.27 -6.84 0.58
C LEU A 160 9.98 -7.31 1.87
N PRO A 161 11.33 -7.43 1.84
CA PRO A 161 12.09 -8.14 2.86
C PRO A 161 12.03 -7.53 4.26
N ARG A 162 11.69 -6.24 4.38
CA ARG A 162 11.59 -5.51 5.66
C ARG A 162 10.16 -5.23 6.10
N LEU A 163 9.16 -5.70 5.35
CA LEU A 163 7.76 -5.42 5.65
C LEU A 163 7.39 -6.06 6.98
N GLN A 164 6.96 -5.24 7.95
CA GLN A 164 6.56 -5.69 9.29
C GLN A 164 5.04 -5.68 9.44
N LYS A 165 4.35 -4.77 8.77
CA LYS A 165 2.90 -4.60 8.87
C LYS A 165 2.27 -4.52 7.49
N LEU A 166 1.32 -5.41 7.25
CA LEU A 166 0.50 -5.44 6.05
C LEU A 166 -0.97 -5.32 6.43
N THR A 167 -1.67 -4.37 5.81
CA THR A 167 -3.13 -4.23 5.92
C THR A 167 -3.71 -4.30 4.53
N ILE A 168 -4.67 -5.20 4.33
CA ILE A 168 -5.34 -5.44 3.06
C ILE A 168 -6.84 -5.39 3.33
N GLU A 169 -7.52 -4.48 2.64
CA GLU A 169 -8.95 -4.29 2.70
C GLU A 169 -9.51 -4.43 1.28
N ASP A 170 -10.47 -5.34 1.10
CA ASP A 170 -11.22 -5.53 -0.14
C ASP A 170 -10.35 -5.64 -1.41
N CYS A 171 -9.37 -6.57 -1.39
CA CYS A 171 -8.49 -6.88 -2.53
C CYS A 171 -8.72 -8.33 -3.03
N PRO A 172 -9.83 -8.61 -3.75
CA PRO A 172 -10.33 -9.97 -3.99
C PRO A 172 -9.48 -10.81 -4.96
N LYS A 173 -8.66 -10.18 -5.81
CA LYS A 173 -7.82 -10.90 -6.80
C LYS A 173 -6.45 -11.29 -6.28
N LEU A 174 -6.08 -10.89 -5.06
CA LEU A 174 -4.74 -11.13 -4.52
C LEU A 174 -4.56 -12.63 -4.24
N LYS A 175 -3.65 -13.26 -4.98
CA LYS A 175 -3.39 -14.71 -4.91
C LYS A 175 -2.02 -15.05 -4.37
N ALA A 176 -1.05 -14.14 -4.51
CA ALA A 176 0.33 -14.40 -4.14
C ALA A 176 0.88 -13.31 -3.21
N LEU A 177 1.48 -13.75 -2.10
CA LEU A 177 2.23 -12.92 -1.16
C LEU A 177 3.54 -13.63 -0.82
N GLU A 178 4.64 -13.21 -1.45
CA GLU A 178 5.93 -13.90 -1.36
C GLU A 178 7.07 -12.94 -1.00
N GLY A 179 8.15 -13.46 -0.42
CA GLY A 179 9.32 -12.64 -0.10
C GLY A 179 9.06 -11.59 0.99
N VAL A 180 8.23 -11.92 1.99
CA VAL A 180 7.91 -11.07 3.15
C VAL A 180 8.38 -11.69 4.50
N PRO A 181 9.66 -12.08 4.64
CA PRO A 181 10.16 -12.84 5.80
C PRO A 181 10.09 -12.08 7.13
N ALA A 182 10.01 -10.75 7.12
CA ALA A 182 9.97 -9.92 8.33
C ALA A 182 8.55 -9.60 8.81
N LEU A 183 7.51 -10.16 8.16
CA LEU A 183 6.12 -9.81 8.45
C LEU A 183 5.76 -10.20 9.89
N GLN A 184 5.33 -9.23 10.69
CA GLN A 184 4.94 -9.43 12.08
C GLN A 184 3.44 -9.34 12.28
N ARG A 185 2.77 -8.45 11.54
CA ARG A 185 1.34 -8.21 11.65
C ARG A 185 0.68 -8.18 10.27
N LEU A 186 -0.33 -9.03 10.11
CA LEU A 186 -1.22 -9.04 8.96
C LEU A 186 -2.63 -8.68 9.41
N ILE A 187 -3.26 -7.74 8.71
CA ILE A 187 -4.68 -7.39 8.89
C ILE A 187 -5.36 -7.62 7.53
N LEU A 188 -6.36 -8.50 7.50
CA LEU A 188 -7.22 -8.73 6.33
C LEU A 188 -8.65 -8.31 6.66
N THR A 189 -9.25 -7.51 5.80
CA THR A 189 -10.65 -7.07 5.91
C THR A 189 -11.35 -7.33 4.59
N ASP A 190 -12.34 -8.21 4.61
CA ASP A 190 -13.21 -8.51 3.48
C ASP A 190 -14.47 -9.19 4.05
N LYS A 191 -15.59 -8.46 4.06
CA LYS A 191 -16.83 -8.91 4.70
C LYS A 191 -17.49 -10.09 3.98
N ASP A 192 -17.16 -10.29 2.71
CA ASP A 192 -17.73 -11.31 1.86
C ASP A 192 -16.77 -12.52 1.71
N MET A 193 -15.58 -12.46 2.33
CA MET A 193 -14.59 -13.54 2.32
C MET A 193 -15.16 -14.82 2.95
N GLU A 194 -15.20 -15.89 2.16
CA GLU A 194 -15.71 -17.21 2.57
C GLU A 194 -14.61 -18.19 2.99
N THR A 195 -13.38 -18.03 2.48
CA THR A 195 -12.21 -18.89 2.78
C THR A 195 -10.95 -18.04 2.96
N LEU A 196 -9.98 -18.52 3.74
CA LEU A 196 -8.70 -17.81 3.85
C LEU A 196 -7.91 -17.94 2.54
N PRO A 197 -7.17 -16.90 2.13
CA PRO A 197 -6.33 -16.97 0.94
C PRO A 197 -5.25 -18.05 1.02
N GLU A 198 -4.93 -18.68 -0.11
CA GLU A 198 -3.94 -19.77 -0.17
C GLU A 198 -2.53 -19.35 0.26
N TYR A 199 -2.16 -18.08 0.01
CA TYR A 199 -0.85 -17.55 0.40
C TYR A 199 -0.63 -17.54 1.92
N MET A 200 -1.68 -17.70 2.73
CA MET A 200 -1.59 -17.78 4.20
C MET A 200 -0.68 -18.92 4.66
N GLY A 201 -0.62 -20.03 3.92
CA GLY A 201 0.27 -21.15 4.22
C GLY A 201 1.75 -20.85 3.97
N CYS A 202 2.07 -19.81 3.18
CA CYS A 202 3.44 -19.44 2.81
C CYS A 202 4.04 -18.35 3.69
N ILE A 203 3.22 -17.69 4.52
CA ILE A 203 3.63 -16.60 5.41
C ILE A 203 3.54 -17.03 6.87
N ASN A 204 4.30 -16.38 7.75
CA ASN A 204 4.27 -16.69 9.17
C ASN A 204 4.30 -15.42 10.05
N PRO A 205 3.24 -14.60 10.01
CA PRO A 205 3.14 -13.43 10.89
C PRO A 205 3.00 -13.87 12.36
N ARG A 206 3.38 -13.00 13.30
CA ARG A 206 3.12 -13.23 14.73
C ARG A 206 1.66 -12.92 15.09
N HIS A 207 1.10 -11.91 14.46
CA HIS A 207 -0.25 -11.44 14.72
C HIS A 207 -1.05 -11.40 13.41
N PHE A 208 -2.17 -12.09 13.41
CA PHE A 208 -3.13 -12.06 12.31
C PHE A 208 -4.48 -11.54 12.82
N GLU A 209 -4.99 -10.51 12.16
CA GLU A 209 -6.30 -9.93 12.44
C GLU A 209 -7.16 -10.03 11.18
N LEU A 210 -8.36 -10.58 11.32
CA LEU A 210 -9.28 -10.84 10.23
C LEU A 210 -10.66 -10.24 10.52
N TYR A 211 -11.22 -9.54 9.55
CA TYR A 211 -12.61 -9.11 9.53
C TYR A 211 -13.27 -9.77 8.33
N CYS A 212 -14.13 -10.75 8.57
CA CYS A 212 -14.66 -11.64 7.53
C CYS A 212 -16.17 -11.89 7.64
N SER A 213 -16.69 -12.69 6.70
CA SER A 213 -18.06 -13.21 6.76
C SER A 213 -18.26 -14.10 8.00
N LEU A 214 -19.52 -14.21 8.45
CA LEU A 214 -19.86 -15.08 9.56
C LEU A 214 -19.58 -16.57 9.25
N ALA A 215 -19.69 -16.97 7.98
CA ALA A 215 -19.42 -18.33 7.53
C ALA A 215 -17.94 -18.70 7.70
N LEU A 216 -17.03 -17.83 7.23
CA LEU A 216 -15.59 -18.03 7.42
C LEU A 216 -15.22 -17.99 8.90
N LEU A 217 -15.79 -17.06 9.68
CA LEU A 217 -15.54 -17.02 11.13
C LEU A 217 -15.95 -18.33 11.82
N ALA A 218 -17.09 -18.92 11.45
CA ALA A 218 -17.54 -20.20 11.98
C ALA A 218 -16.59 -21.34 11.56
N SER A 219 -16.08 -21.32 10.32
CA SER A 219 -15.06 -22.27 9.83
C SER A 219 -13.75 -22.19 10.65
N ILE A 220 -13.27 -20.98 10.95
CA ILE A 220 -12.11 -20.75 11.82
C ILE A 220 -12.39 -21.23 13.26
N ALA A 221 -13.61 -21.05 13.77
CA ALA A 221 -14.01 -21.51 15.10
C ALA A 221 -13.99 -23.04 15.24
N ALA A 222 -14.10 -23.80 14.14
CA ALA A 222 -13.96 -25.26 14.14
C ALA A 222 -12.52 -25.74 14.43
N ALA A 223 -11.53 -24.84 14.37
CA ALA A 223 -10.12 -25.08 14.68
C ALA A 223 -9.60 -26.36 14.03
N GLN A 224 -9.00 -27.28 14.80
CA GLN A 224 -8.35 -28.51 14.29
C GLN A 224 -9.24 -29.42 13.44
N SER A 225 -10.57 -29.27 13.50
CA SER A 225 -11.52 -30.02 12.67
C SER A 225 -12.01 -29.24 11.44
N GLY A 226 -11.60 -27.98 11.30
CA GLY A 226 -12.01 -27.08 10.24
C GLY A 226 -11.05 -27.07 9.04
N PRO A 227 -11.55 -26.76 7.83
CA PRO A 227 -10.75 -26.74 6.60
C PRO A 227 -9.71 -25.61 6.58
N GLU A 228 -9.90 -24.56 7.37
CA GLU A 228 -9.01 -23.39 7.42
C GLU A 228 -7.83 -23.58 8.39
N TRP A 229 -7.81 -24.66 9.19
CA TRP A 229 -6.83 -24.86 10.25
C TRP A 229 -5.38 -24.79 9.78
N ASP A 230 -5.07 -25.44 8.67
CA ASP A 230 -3.72 -25.52 8.11
C ASP A 230 -3.20 -24.16 7.62
N LYS A 231 -4.08 -23.18 7.42
CA LYS A 231 -3.73 -21.83 6.95
C LYS A 231 -3.36 -20.86 8.07
N PHE A 232 -3.67 -21.16 9.34
CA PHE A 232 -3.37 -20.24 10.44
C PHE A 232 -2.81 -20.89 11.71
N ASN A 233 -2.75 -22.22 11.83
CA ASN A 233 -2.32 -22.87 13.08
C ASN A 233 -0.88 -22.51 13.51
N HIS A 234 -0.02 -22.15 12.55
CA HIS A 234 1.37 -21.77 12.77
C HIS A 234 1.52 -20.34 13.31
N ILE A 235 0.46 -19.53 13.25
CA ILE A 235 0.45 -18.13 13.66
C ILE A 235 0.28 -18.04 15.19
N GLU A 236 1.11 -17.24 15.86
CA GLU A 236 1.14 -17.16 17.32
C GLU A 236 -0.16 -16.61 17.91
N HIS A 237 -0.70 -15.54 17.32
CA HIS A 237 -1.92 -14.88 17.75
C HIS A 237 -2.85 -14.58 16.56
N VAL A 238 -4.08 -15.10 16.62
CA VAL A 238 -5.11 -14.84 15.61
C VAL A 238 -6.33 -14.22 16.27
N LYS A 239 -6.84 -13.14 15.68
CA LYS A 239 -8.08 -12.48 16.06
C LYS A 239 -8.97 -12.36 14.83
N ALA A 240 -10.08 -13.08 14.82
CA ALA A 240 -11.05 -13.00 13.74
C ALA A 240 -12.37 -12.41 14.26
N TYR A 241 -13.01 -11.58 13.44
CA TYR A 241 -14.25 -10.90 13.75
C TYR A 241 -15.21 -10.99 12.57
N ALA A 242 -16.51 -11.08 12.85
CA ALA A 242 -17.56 -10.93 11.86
C ALA A 242 -18.58 -9.88 12.29
N CYS A 243 -19.02 -9.10 11.32
CA CYS A 243 -19.97 -8.01 11.53
C CYS A 243 -21.38 -8.56 11.78
N GLY A 244 -22.09 -7.98 12.75
CA GLY A 244 -23.55 -8.07 12.83
C GLY A 244 -24.22 -6.75 12.47
N ASP A 245 -25.55 -6.72 12.52
CA ASP A 245 -26.39 -5.61 12.05
C ASP A 245 -25.98 -4.22 12.58
N ASP A 246 -25.48 -4.14 13.83
CA ASP A 246 -25.08 -2.86 14.47
C ASP A 246 -23.68 -2.89 15.14
N ASN A 247 -22.92 -4.00 15.05
CA ASN A 247 -21.62 -4.13 15.72
C ASN A 247 -20.62 -4.94 14.86
N SER A 248 -19.52 -4.30 14.46
CA SER A 248 -18.47 -4.89 13.62
C SER A 248 -17.65 -6.00 14.30
N ARG A 249 -17.77 -6.15 15.62
CA ARG A 249 -17.13 -7.21 16.41
C ARG A 249 -18.14 -8.00 17.23
N LYS A 250 -19.38 -8.14 16.73
CA LYS A 250 -20.43 -8.92 17.40
C LYS A 250 -19.98 -10.36 17.65
N TRP A 251 -19.35 -10.96 16.65
CA TRP A 251 -18.83 -12.32 16.70
C TRP A 251 -17.31 -12.30 16.63
N TYR A 252 -16.66 -13.18 17.39
CA TYR A 252 -15.22 -13.24 17.45
C TYR A 252 -14.70 -14.66 17.65
N VAL A 253 -13.46 -14.87 17.18
CA VAL A 253 -12.59 -15.99 17.53
C VAL A 253 -11.23 -15.44 17.91
N LEU A 254 -10.74 -15.79 19.09
CA LEU A 254 -9.40 -15.47 19.57
C LEU A 254 -8.62 -16.77 19.72
N TYR A 255 -7.52 -16.88 18.99
CA TYR A 255 -6.64 -18.04 19.04
C TYR A 255 -5.24 -17.63 19.47
N THR A 256 -4.61 -18.46 20.31
CA THR A 256 -3.20 -18.36 20.68
C THR A 256 -2.59 -19.75 20.57
N ALA A 257 -1.45 -19.86 19.90
CA ALA A 257 -0.81 -21.16 19.66
C ALA A 257 -0.11 -21.72 20.92
N ASN A 258 0.54 -20.86 21.72
CA ASN A 258 1.34 -21.27 22.88
C ASN A 258 1.19 -20.31 24.09
N PRO A 259 0.54 -20.72 25.20
CA PRO A 259 -0.21 -21.97 25.35
C PRO A 259 -1.44 -21.97 24.41
N TYR A 260 -1.82 -23.16 23.94
CA TYR A 260 -3.00 -23.32 23.09
C TYR A 260 -4.23 -22.78 23.81
N ASN A 261 -4.90 -21.80 23.21
CA ASN A 261 -6.17 -21.26 23.67
C ASN A 261 -7.03 -20.87 22.47
N LEU A 262 -8.31 -21.23 22.53
CA LEU A 262 -9.31 -20.84 21.54
C LEU A 262 -10.55 -20.35 22.28
N GLU A 263 -10.81 -19.04 22.20
CA GLU A 263 -11.98 -18.40 22.76
C GLU A 263 -12.89 -17.93 21.64
N THR A 264 -14.17 -18.27 21.68
CA THR A 264 -15.14 -17.86 20.66
C THR A 264 -16.53 -17.71 21.26
N ASN A 265 -17.30 -16.76 20.74
CA ASN A 265 -18.72 -16.63 21.04
C ASN A 265 -19.62 -17.12 19.90
N VAL A 266 -19.04 -17.73 18.86
CA VAL A 266 -19.77 -18.36 17.75
C VAL A 266 -20.25 -19.74 18.20
N GLY A 267 -21.57 -19.94 18.27
CA GLY A 267 -22.15 -21.23 18.64
C GLY A 267 -21.97 -22.30 17.56
N LEU A 268 -21.69 -23.55 17.93
CA LEU A 268 -21.60 -24.69 16.99
C LEU A 268 -22.91 -24.95 16.23
N SER A 269 -24.05 -24.47 16.73
CA SER A 269 -25.35 -24.55 16.05
C SER A 269 -25.45 -23.73 14.76
N PHE A 270 -24.50 -22.80 14.51
CA PHE A 270 -24.43 -22.04 13.26
C PHE A 270 -23.78 -22.85 12.12
N LEU A 271 -22.99 -23.88 12.43
CA LEU A 271 -22.39 -24.79 11.44
C LEU A 271 -23.38 -25.80 10.86
N SER A 272 -24.59 -25.91 11.42
CA SER A 272 -25.60 -26.92 11.06
C SER A 272 -26.76 -26.37 10.23
N ARG A 273 -26.74 -25.09 9.86
CA ARG A 273 -27.74 -24.48 8.98
C ARG A 273 -27.11 -24.26 7.62
N GLU A 274 -27.09 -25.30 6.80
CA GLU A 274 -26.99 -25.15 5.35
C GLU A 274 -28.30 -24.51 4.83
N PRO A 275 -28.24 -23.67 3.77
CA PRO A 275 -29.41 -23.05 3.15
C PRO A 275 -30.36 -24.05 2.47
#